data_AF-A0A380KPM4-F1
#
_entry.id   AF-A0A380KPM4-F1
#
_cell.length_a   1.000
_cell.length_b   1.000
_cell.length_c   1.000
_cell.angle_alpha   90.00
_cell.angle_beta   90.00
_cell.angle_gamma   90.00
#
_symmetry.space_group_name_H-M   'P 1'
#
loop_
_entity.id
_entity.type
_entity.pdbx_description
1 polymer ?
#
loop_
_entity_poly.entity_id
_entity_poly.type
_entity_poly.pdbx_seq_one_letter_code
_entity_poly.pdbx_strand_id
1 'polypeptide(L)'
;MNKQKGKNLAKKTKKTETITKKFGDERKKALDDALKLIEKDFGKGAVMRLGERAEQKVQVMSSGSLALDIALGAGGYPKGRIIEIYGPESSGKTTVALHAVAQAQKEGGIAAFIDAEHALDPAYAAALGVNIDELLLSQPDSGEQGLEIAGKLIDSGAVDLVVVDSVAALVPRAEIDGDIGDNHVGLQARMMSQAMRKLSASINKTKTIAIFINQLREKVGVMFGNPETTPGGRALKFYSSVRLDVRGNTQIKGTGDQKDSNIGKETKIKVVKNKVAPPFKTAEVEIMYGEGISRTGELIKIASDLDIIKKAGAWFSYNGEKIGQGSENAKKYLADHPEIFDEIDHKVRVHYGLVEETEDEKAAKLSEESAVTTENVDEVILDLDDAIEIEE
;
A
#
# COMPACT_ATOMS: atom_id res chain seq x y z
N MET A 1 51.38 54.89 -1.10
CA MET A 1 52.70 54.60 -1.68
C MET A 1 53.15 53.21 -1.24
N ASN A 2 53.65 52.42 -2.21
CA ASN A 2 54.35 51.11 -2.12
C ASN A 2 53.59 49.91 -1.53
N LYS A 3 53.11 48.93 -2.32
CA LYS A 3 53.78 47.93 -3.20
C LYS A 3 54.83 47.02 -2.51
N GLN A 4 54.43 45.75 -2.44
CA GLN A 4 55.20 44.50 -2.59
C GLN A 4 56.13 44.02 -1.47
N LYS A 5 55.80 42.85 -0.92
CA LYS A 5 56.51 41.59 -1.24
C LYS A 5 55.62 40.38 -0.96
N GLY A 6 55.14 39.77 -2.04
CA GLY A 6 54.65 38.40 -2.02
C GLY A 6 55.79 37.40 -2.19
N LYS A 7 55.64 36.22 -1.58
CA LYS A 7 56.03 34.88 -2.08
C LYS A 7 55.97 33.90 -0.91
N ASN A 8 54.91 33.07 -0.85
CA ASN A 8 54.98 31.65 -0.41
C ASN A 8 53.59 31.00 -0.19
N LEU A 9 52.65 31.09 -1.14
CA LEU A 9 51.40 30.30 -1.07
C LEU A 9 51.08 29.46 -2.31
N ALA A 10 52.01 29.28 -3.25
CA ALA A 10 51.77 28.48 -4.47
C ALA A 10 52.31 27.03 -4.43
N LYS A 11 52.91 26.58 -3.31
CA LYS A 11 53.55 25.25 -3.22
C LYS A 11 52.77 24.19 -2.42
N LYS A 12 51.70 24.55 -1.70
CA LYS A 12 50.93 23.59 -0.87
C LYS A 12 49.74 22.94 -1.59
N THR A 13 49.11 23.62 -2.55
CA THR A 13 47.90 23.12 -3.24
C THR A 13 48.19 21.96 -4.20
N LYS A 14 49.35 21.94 -4.87
CA LYS A 14 49.72 20.86 -5.80
C LYS A 14 49.93 19.50 -5.12
N LYS A 15 50.32 19.45 -3.83
CA LYS A 15 50.55 18.19 -3.09
C LYS A 15 49.24 17.54 -2.65
N THR A 16 48.21 18.31 -2.31
CA THR A 16 46.94 17.76 -1.84
C THR A 16 46.13 17.12 -2.98
N GLU A 17 46.17 17.70 -4.18
CA GLU A 17 45.56 17.12 -5.39
C GLU A 17 46.29 15.88 -5.92
N THR A 18 47.61 15.77 -5.72
CA THR A 18 48.35 14.55 -6.08
C THR A 18 48.14 13.41 -5.09
N ILE A 19 47.86 13.72 -3.82
CA ILE A 19 47.54 12.71 -2.79
C ILE A 19 46.13 12.14 -3.03
N THR A 20 45.12 12.96 -3.35
CA THR A 20 43.79 12.46 -3.71
C THR A 20 43.76 11.65 -5.00
N LYS A 21 44.63 11.96 -5.98
CA LYS A 21 44.79 11.14 -7.21
C LYS A 21 45.61 9.86 -7.00
N LYS A 22 46.70 9.86 -6.21
CA LYS A 22 47.50 8.63 -5.95
C LYS A 22 46.78 7.61 -5.08
N PHE A 23 45.99 8.04 -4.10
CA PHE A 23 45.22 7.13 -3.25
C PHE A 23 43.85 6.77 -3.82
N GLY A 24 43.40 7.40 -4.91
CA GLY A 24 42.13 7.08 -5.56
C GLY A 24 42.13 5.67 -6.15
N ASP A 25 43.17 5.34 -6.91
CA ASP A 25 43.28 4.05 -7.59
C ASP A 25 43.63 2.91 -6.62
N GLU A 26 44.52 3.14 -5.65
CA GLU A 26 44.83 2.16 -4.61
C GLU A 26 43.65 1.90 -3.67
N ARG A 27 42.90 2.94 -3.27
CA ARG A 27 41.68 2.77 -2.46
C ARG A 27 40.57 2.10 -3.26
N LYS A 28 40.43 2.41 -4.55
CA LYS A 28 39.45 1.76 -5.43
C LYS A 28 39.79 0.28 -5.60
N LYS A 29 41.05 -0.05 -5.83
CA LYS A 29 41.51 -1.43 -5.89
C LYS A 29 41.28 -2.18 -4.57
N ALA A 30 41.65 -1.59 -3.42
CA ALA A 30 41.40 -2.19 -2.12
C ALA A 30 39.91 -2.37 -1.82
N LEU A 31 39.08 -1.40 -2.23
CA LEU A 31 37.62 -1.49 -2.13
C LEU A 31 37.08 -2.61 -3.03
N ASP A 32 37.51 -2.70 -4.28
CA ASP A 32 37.05 -3.72 -5.23
C ASP A 32 37.49 -5.13 -4.80
N ASP A 33 38.70 -5.27 -4.23
CA ASP A 33 39.18 -6.52 -3.66
C ASP A 33 38.38 -6.91 -2.40
N ALA A 34 38.06 -5.95 -1.53
CA ALA A 34 37.19 -6.18 -0.38
C ALA A 34 35.76 -6.57 -0.82
N LEU A 35 35.20 -5.90 -1.83
CA LEU A 35 33.89 -6.24 -2.41
C LEU A 35 33.87 -7.66 -2.97
N LYS A 36 34.91 -8.07 -3.70
CA LYS A 36 35.05 -9.45 -4.21
C LYS A 36 35.18 -10.48 -3.09
N LEU A 37 35.92 -10.16 -2.03
CA LEU A 37 36.05 -11.03 -0.87
C LEU A 37 34.70 -11.21 -0.17
N ILE A 38 33.98 -10.11 0.05
CA ILE A 38 32.64 -10.11 0.63
C ILE A 38 31.66 -10.91 -0.26
N GLU A 39 31.70 -10.73 -1.58
CA GLU A 39 30.84 -11.47 -2.52
C GLU A 39 31.18 -12.98 -2.55
N LYS A 40 32.46 -13.33 -2.39
CA LYS A 40 32.91 -14.72 -2.28
C LYS A 40 32.44 -15.37 -0.98
N ASP A 41 32.56 -14.66 0.14
CA ASP A 41 32.27 -15.19 1.47
C ASP A 41 30.76 -15.22 1.79
N PHE A 42 30.00 -14.25 1.27
CA PHE A 42 28.58 -14.05 1.59
C PHE A 42 27.63 -14.18 0.39
N GLY A 43 28.16 -14.43 -0.80
CA GLY A 43 27.40 -14.65 -2.03
C GLY A 43 27.15 -13.39 -2.86
N LYS A 44 26.72 -13.59 -4.11
CA LYS A 44 26.39 -12.50 -5.05
C LYS A 44 25.33 -11.57 -4.45
N GLY A 45 25.60 -10.27 -4.47
CA GLY A 45 24.68 -9.24 -3.98
C GLY A 45 24.76 -8.95 -2.47
N ALA A 46 25.71 -9.55 -1.74
CA ALA A 46 25.91 -9.28 -0.31
C ALA A 46 26.27 -7.81 -0.02
N VAL A 47 27.06 -7.17 -0.90
CA VAL A 47 27.33 -5.73 -0.89
C VAL A 47 27.32 -5.22 -2.33
N MET A 48 26.59 -4.13 -2.57
CA MET A 48 26.48 -3.49 -3.88
C MET A 48 26.45 -1.98 -3.72
N ARG A 49 26.81 -1.22 -4.77
CA ARG A 49 26.63 0.23 -4.74
C ARG A 49 25.14 0.56 -4.87
N LEU A 50 24.65 1.53 -4.09
CA LEU A 50 23.22 1.88 -4.08
C LEU A 50 22.71 2.32 -5.47
N GLY A 51 23.54 3.00 -6.27
CA GLY A 51 23.20 3.41 -7.65
C GLY A 51 23.40 2.34 -8.71
N GLU A 52 23.97 1.18 -8.38
CA GLU A 52 24.03 0.01 -9.27
C GLU A 52 22.77 -0.86 -9.14
N ARG A 53 21.89 -0.58 -8.16
CA ARG A 53 20.49 -0.95 -8.31
C ARG A 53 19.95 -0.13 -9.46
N ALA A 54 19.83 -0.74 -10.65
CA ALA A 54 18.79 -0.32 -11.58
C ALA A 54 17.54 -0.03 -10.75
N GLU A 55 16.88 1.12 -10.93
CA GLU A 55 15.72 1.55 -10.16
C GLU A 55 14.71 0.41 -10.05
N GLN A 56 14.86 -0.44 -9.01
CA GLN A 56 13.98 -1.57 -8.84
C GLN A 56 12.73 -0.97 -8.24
N LYS A 57 11.79 -0.57 -9.12
CA LYS A 57 10.40 -0.31 -8.76
C LYS A 57 9.99 -1.42 -7.80
N VAL A 58 9.59 -1.05 -6.59
CA VAL A 58 9.20 -2.03 -5.57
C VAL A 58 8.06 -2.83 -6.16
N GLN A 59 8.24 -4.14 -6.31
CA GLN A 59 7.16 -5.02 -6.77
C GLN A 59 6.02 -4.95 -5.76
N VAL A 60 4.81 -4.78 -6.26
CA VAL A 60 3.58 -4.70 -5.46
C VAL A 60 2.58 -5.75 -5.93
N MET A 61 1.61 -6.05 -5.07
CA MET A 61 0.41 -6.83 -5.35
C MET A 61 -0.79 -5.94 -5.05
N SER A 62 -1.84 -5.97 -5.89
CA SER A 62 -3.04 -5.16 -5.61
C SER A 62 -3.61 -5.49 -4.23
N SER A 63 -4.15 -4.49 -3.55
CA SER A 63 -4.84 -4.68 -2.27
C SER A 63 -6.27 -5.20 -2.41
N GLY A 64 -6.80 -5.23 -3.64
CA GLY A 64 -8.21 -5.51 -3.92
C GLY A 64 -9.11 -4.28 -3.83
N SER A 65 -8.57 -3.14 -3.39
CA SER A 65 -9.26 -1.86 -3.25
C SER A 65 -8.49 -0.79 -4.02
N LEU A 66 -9.15 -0.16 -5.00
CA LEU A 66 -8.53 0.89 -5.81
C LEU A 66 -8.14 2.09 -4.94
N ALA A 67 -9.01 2.48 -3.99
CA ALA A 67 -8.74 3.57 -3.08
C ALA A 67 -7.51 3.28 -2.21
N LEU A 68 -7.37 2.03 -1.74
CA LEU A 68 -6.22 1.62 -0.95
C LEU A 68 -4.94 1.54 -1.77
N ASP A 69 -4.98 1.05 -3.01
CA ASP A 69 -3.83 1.03 -3.91
C ASP A 69 -3.28 2.46 -4.16
N ILE A 70 -4.18 3.42 -4.37
CA ILE A 70 -3.84 4.85 -4.51
C ILE A 70 -3.27 5.42 -3.19
N ALA A 71 -3.88 5.10 -2.06
CA ALA A 71 -3.42 5.57 -0.75
C ALA A 71 -2.05 4.97 -0.37
N LEU A 72 -1.77 3.74 -0.77
CA LEU A 72 -0.46 3.10 -0.61
C LEU A 72 0.60 3.78 -1.48
N GLY A 73 0.20 4.41 -2.59
CA GLY A 73 1.05 5.23 -3.47
C GLY A 73 2.02 4.44 -4.35
N ALA A 74 2.38 3.21 -3.95
CA ALA A 74 3.11 2.27 -4.77
C ALA A 74 2.19 1.39 -5.64
N GLY A 75 0.87 1.55 -5.53
CA GLY A 75 -0.11 0.76 -6.27
C GLY A 75 -0.50 -0.57 -5.65
N GLY A 76 -0.15 -0.82 -4.38
CA GLY A 76 -0.52 -2.04 -3.68
C GLY A 76 0.41 -2.41 -2.52
N TYR A 77 0.27 -3.63 -2.03
CA TYR A 77 1.10 -4.19 -0.97
C TYR A 77 2.50 -4.53 -1.50
N PRO A 78 3.59 -4.02 -0.88
CA PRO A 78 4.93 -4.27 -1.37
C PRO A 78 5.37 -5.72 -1.10
N LYS A 79 5.77 -6.45 -2.14
CA LYS A 79 6.30 -7.81 -2.07
C LYS A 79 7.56 -7.88 -1.22
N GLY A 80 7.70 -8.97 -0.46
CA GLY A 80 8.83 -9.20 0.43
C GLY A 80 8.89 -8.26 1.64
N ARG A 81 7.73 -7.82 2.15
CA ARG A 81 7.61 -6.92 3.30
C ARG A 81 6.53 -7.38 4.27
N ILE A 82 6.65 -6.87 5.50
CA ILE A 82 5.66 -7.03 6.56
C ILE A 82 4.69 -5.84 6.52
N ILE A 83 3.39 -6.12 6.61
CA ILE A 83 2.31 -5.17 6.74
C ILE A 83 1.58 -5.46 8.05
N GLU A 84 1.24 -4.41 8.81
CA GLU A 84 0.35 -4.53 9.97
C GLU A 84 -0.97 -3.85 9.66
N ILE A 85 -2.08 -4.56 9.82
CA ILE A 85 -3.44 -4.04 9.71
C ILE A 85 -4.04 -4.06 11.12
N TYR A 86 -4.37 -2.89 11.66
CA TYR A 86 -4.89 -2.79 13.01
C TYR A 86 -6.08 -1.84 13.10
N GLY A 87 -6.85 -1.94 14.17
CA GLY A 87 -8.06 -1.15 14.35
C GLY A 87 -9.04 -1.78 15.35
N PRO A 88 -10.18 -1.11 15.61
CA PRO A 88 -11.23 -1.62 16.49
C PRO A 88 -11.77 -2.98 16.04
N GLU A 89 -12.49 -3.65 16.92
CA GLU A 89 -13.30 -4.82 16.56
C GLU A 89 -14.32 -4.44 15.48
N SER A 90 -14.66 -5.41 14.62
CA SER A 90 -15.61 -5.22 13.54
C SER A 90 -15.28 -4.05 12.58
N SER A 91 -14.04 -3.54 12.57
CA SER A 91 -13.68 -2.42 11.67
C SER A 91 -13.43 -2.83 10.23
N GLY A 92 -13.31 -4.14 9.94
CA GLY A 92 -13.03 -4.66 8.58
C GLY A 92 -11.59 -5.12 8.34
N LYS A 93 -10.77 -5.30 9.39
CA LYS A 93 -9.37 -5.77 9.26
C LYS A 93 -9.25 -7.09 8.49
N THR A 94 -10.01 -8.10 8.91
CA THR A 94 -10.04 -9.42 8.28
C THR A 94 -10.59 -9.33 6.85
N THR A 95 -11.62 -8.52 6.61
CA THR A 95 -12.12 -8.23 5.25
C THR A 95 -11.01 -7.70 4.34
N VAL A 96 -10.25 -6.68 4.78
CA VAL A 96 -9.13 -6.12 4.00
C VAL A 96 -8.06 -7.18 3.73
N ALA A 97 -7.75 -8.04 4.71
CA ALA A 97 -6.78 -9.11 4.52
C ALA A 97 -7.28 -10.21 3.57
N LEU A 98 -8.57 -10.57 3.62
CA LEU A 98 -9.17 -11.54 2.70
C LEU A 98 -9.22 -11.03 1.27
N HIS A 99 -9.42 -9.71 1.06
CA HIS A 99 -9.23 -9.09 -0.26
C HIS A 99 -7.80 -9.24 -0.77
N ALA A 100 -6.80 -9.08 0.10
CA ALA A 100 -5.40 -9.34 -0.26
C ALA A 100 -5.17 -10.82 -0.64
N VAL A 101 -5.80 -11.77 0.08
CA VAL A 101 -5.76 -13.21 -0.23
C VAL A 101 -6.37 -13.50 -1.59
N ALA A 102 -7.57 -12.98 -1.85
CA ALA A 102 -8.25 -13.14 -3.13
C ALA A 102 -7.41 -12.59 -4.29
N GLN A 103 -6.75 -11.43 -4.11
CA GLN A 103 -5.83 -10.89 -5.13
C GLN A 103 -4.60 -11.76 -5.35
N ALA A 104 -3.97 -12.25 -4.27
CA ALA A 104 -2.82 -13.14 -4.40
C ALA A 104 -3.17 -14.39 -5.22
N GLN A 105 -4.32 -15.02 -4.94
CA GLN A 105 -4.81 -16.18 -5.68
C GLN A 105 -5.19 -15.84 -7.12
N LYS A 106 -5.82 -14.68 -7.35
CA LYS A 106 -6.15 -14.20 -8.70
C LYS A 106 -4.91 -13.98 -9.58
N GLU A 107 -3.79 -13.57 -8.99
CA GLU A 107 -2.48 -13.47 -9.65
C GLU A 107 -1.79 -14.84 -9.84
N GLY A 108 -2.45 -15.95 -9.46
CA GLY A 108 -1.90 -17.31 -9.53
C GLY A 108 -0.93 -17.65 -8.40
N GLY A 109 -0.86 -16.82 -7.36
CA GLY A 109 0.01 -17.00 -6.21
C GLY A 109 -0.63 -17.86 -5.11
N ILE A 110 0.21 -18.37 -4.21
CA ILE A 110 -0.23 -19.20 -3.08
C ILE A 110 -0.40 -18.32 -1.84
N ALA A 111 -1.56 -18.42 -1.20
CA ALA A 111 -1.87 -17.73 0.04
C ALA A 111 -1.99 -18.71 1.22
N ALA A 112 -1.55 -18.26 2.39
CA ALA A 112 -1.74 -18.97 3.65
C ALA A 112 -2.36 -18.05 4.71
N PHE A 113 -3.20 -18.63 5.56
CA PHE A 113 -3.91 -17.95 6.62
C PHE A 113 -3.66 -18.67 7.95
N ILE A 114 -3.04 -17.97 8.90
CA ILE A 114 -2.82 -18.44 10.26
C ILE A 114 -3.94 -17.83 11.12
N ASP A 115 -4.99 -18.60 11.34
CA ASP A 115 -6.19 -18.22 12.10
C ASP A 115 -6.01 -18.58 13.58
N ALA A 116 -5.30 -17.71 14.29
CA ALA A 116 -5.15 -17.78 15.75
C ALA A 116 -6.40 -17.32 16.50
N GLU A 117 -7.31 -16.56 15.87
CA GLU A 117 -8.61 -16.20 16.47
C GLU A 117 -9.67 -17.30 16.35
N HIS A 118 -9.43 -18.34 15.54
CA HIS A 118 -10.39 -19.42 15.24
C HIS A 118 -11.75 -18.88 14.75
N ALA A 119 -11.72 -17.80 13.99
CA ALA A 119 -12.91 -17.00 13.64
C ALA A 119 -13.10 -16.81 12.13
N LEU A 120 -12.28 -17.44 11.30
CA LEU A 120 -12.42 -17.34 9.85
C LEU A 120 -13.69 -18.09 9.38
N ASP A 121 -14.58 -17.37 8.69
CA ASP A 121 -15.76 -17.93 8.02
C ASP A 121 -15.43 -18.27 6.56
N PRO A 122 -15.40 -19.56 6.16
CA PRO A 122 -15.13 -19.96 4.78
C PRO A 122 -16.16 -19.45 3.77
N ALA A 123 -17.44 -19.35 4.15
CA ALA A 123 -18.49 -18.89 3.25
C ALA A 123 -18.33 -17.40 2.94
N TYR A 124 -18.01 -16.61 3.97
CA TYR A 124 -17.69 -15.19 3.78
C TYR A 124 -16.41 -15.01 2.95
N ALA A 125 -15.34 -15.76 3.25
CA ALA A 125 -14.11 -15.69 2.45
C ALA A 125 -14.36 -16.03 0.97
N ALA A 126 -15.14 -17.07 0.68
CA ALA A 126 -15.52 -17.44 -0.69
C ALA A 126 -16.29 -16.33 -1.39
N ALA A 127 -17.22 -15.67 -0.69
CA ALA A 127 -17.98 -14.55 -1.23
C ALA A 127 -17.09 -13.33 -1.57
N LEU A 128 -15.96 -13.17 -0.88
CA LEU A 128 -14.94 -12.16 -1.16
C LEU A 128 -13.99 -12.55 -2.32
N GLY A 129 -14.19 -13.71 -2.94
CA GLY A 129 -13.39 -14.21 -4.06
C GLY A 129 -12.17 -15.02 -3.65
N VAL A 130 -12.08 -15.48 -2.40
CA VAL A 130 -11.03 -16.40 -1.96
C VAL A 130 -11.33 -17.81 -2.47
N ASN A 131 -10.35 -18.43 -3.13
CA ASN A 131 -10.41 -19.85 -3.45
C ASN A 131 -10.13 -20.67 -2.18
N ILE A 132 -11.20 -21.21 -1.57
CA ILE A 132 -11.13 -21.95 -0.32
C ILE A 132 -10.35 -23.27 -0.47
N ASP A 133 -10.46 -23.93 -1.62
CA ASP A 133 -9.84 -25.24 -1.85
C ASP A 133 -8.30 -25.14 -1.90
N GLU A 134 -7.77 -23.98 -2.31
CA GLU A 134 -6.34 -23.72 -2.43
C GLU A 134 -5.74 -22.93 -1.26
N LEU A 135 -6.58 -22.37 -0.37
CA LEU A 135 -6.11 -21.58 0.75
C LEU A 135 -5.48 -22.47 1.82
N LEU A 136 -4.19 -22.25 2.11
CA LEU A 136 -3.51 -22.95 3.20
C LEU A 136 -3.95 -22.38 4.56
N LEU A 137 -4.85 -23.07 5.26
CA LEU A 137 -5.33 -22.68 6.59
C LEU A 137 -4.53 -23.39 7.70
N SER A 138 -4.14 -22.65 8.73
CA SER A 138 -3.60 -23.18 9.98
C SER A 138 -4.28 -22.54 11.18
N GLN A 139 -4.73 -23.37 12.10
CA GLN A 139 -5.33 -22.97 13.38
C GLN A 139 -4.40 -23.44 14.50
N PRO A 140 -3.44 -22.59 14.92
CA PRO A 140 -2.40 -23.04 15.85
C PRO A 140 -2.86 -23.08 17.30
N ASP A 141 -2.31 -24.02 18.07
CA ASP A 141 -2.52 -24.17 19.51
C ASP A 141 -1.74 -23.12 20.34
N SER A 142 -0.67 -22.53 19.79
CA SER A 142 0.11 -21.49 20.47
C SER A 142 0.68 -20.45 19.50
N GLY A 143 1.03 -19.28 20.05
CA GLY A 143 1.66 -18.20 19.30
C GLY A 143 2.98 -18.59 18.65
N GLU A 144 3.83 -19.36 19.35
CA GLU A 144 5.07 -19.89 18.78
C GLU A 144 4.80 -20.84 17.62
N GLN A 145 3.84 -21.76 17.77
CA GLN A 145 3.49 -22.71 16.73
C GLN A 145 3.00 -21.99 15.47
N GLY A 146 2.10 -21.00 15.62
CA GLY A 146 1.60 -20.21 14.50
C GLY A 146 2.72 -19.45 13.75
N LEU A 147 3.64 -18.83 14.49
CA LEU A 147 4.77 -18.09 13.91
C LEU A 147 5.81 -19.02 13.27
N GLU A 148 6.00 -20.24 13.80
CA GLU A 148 6.86 -21.25 13.20
C GLU A 148 6.27 -21.82 11.90
N ILE A 149 4.96 -22.07 11.87
CA ILE A 149 4.25 -22.50 10.66
C ILE A 149 4.38 -21.42 9.59
N ALA A 150 4.06 -20.16 9.92
CA ALA A 150 4.27 -19.03 9.01
C ALA A 150 5.71 -18.96 8.50
N GLY A 151 6.70 -19.14 9.39
CA GLY A 151 8.11 -19.14 9.03
C GLY A 151 8.49 -20.24 8.05
N LYS A 152 8.04 -21.49 8.26
CA LYS A 152 8.31 -22.61 7.35
C LYS A 152 7.67 -22.38 5.98
N LEU A 153 6.45 -21.84 5.95
CA LEU A 153 5.77 -21.49 4.69
C LEU A 153 6.52 -20.42 3.92
N ILE A 154 6.97 -19.35 4.60
CA ILE A 154 7.79 -18.29 3.99
C ILE A 154 9.13 -18.86 3.50
N ASP A 155 9.83 -19.62 4.34
CA ASP A 155 11.15 -20.21 4.04
C ASP A 155 11.12 -21.16 2.84
N SER A 156 9.96 -21.78 2.56
CA SER A 156 9.77 -22.64 1.37
C SER A 156 9.92 -21.87 0.05
N GLY A 157 9.66 -20.55 0.05
CA GLY A 157 9.63 -19.72 -1.15
C GLY A 157 8.46 -19.97 -2.08
N ALA A 158 7.52 -20.86 -1.71
CA ALA A 158 6.35 -21.19 -2.53
C ALA A 158 5.13 -20.29 -2.22
N VAL A 159 5.10 -19.63 -1.05
CA VAL A 159 3.95 -18.82 -0.61
C VAL A 159 4.18 -17.34 -0.91
N ASP A 160 3.24 -16.72 -1.63
CA ASP A 160 3.26 -15.31 -2.02
C ASP A 160 2.67 -14.40 -0.95
N LEU A 161 1.71 -14.90 -0.17
CA LEU A 161 1.05 -14.15 0.90
C LEU A 161 0.81 -15.01 2.13
N VAL A 162 1.20 -14.51 3.31
CA VAL A 162 0.82 -15.08 4.60
C VAL A 162 0.05 -14.04 5.40
N VAL A 163 -1.14 -14.38 5.87
CA VAL A 163 -1.93 -13.59 6.83
C VAL A 163 -1.86 -14.26 8.20
N VAL A 164 -1.65 -13.47 9.25
CA VAL A 164 -1.74 -13.91 10.65
C VAL A 164 -2.85 -13.14 11.35
N ASP A 165 -3.94 -13.83 11.65
CA ASP A 165 -5.14 -13.28 12.30
C ASP A 165 -5.37 -13.93 13.67
N SER A 166 -5.02 -13.32 14.80
CA SER A 166 -4.38 -12.01 14.95
C SER A 166 -3.22 -12.08 15.95
N VAL A 167 -2.37 -11.05 15.92
CA VAL A 167 -1.25 -10.93 16.88
C VAL A 167 -1.72 -10.94 18.32
N ALA A 168 -2.92 -10.43 18.61
CA ALA A 168 -3.49 -10.44 19.94
C ALA A 168 -3.74 -11.87 20.45
N ALA A 169 -4.12 -12.78 19.55
CA ALA A 169 -4.40 -14.19 19.81
C ALA A 169 -3.16 -15.11 19.74
N LEU A 170 -1.99 -14.59 19.37
CA LEU A 170 -0.73 -15.33 19.48
C LEU A 170 -0.30 -15.43 20.95
N VAL A 171 -0.96 -16.30 21.70
CA VAL A 171 -0.70 -16.53 23.13
C VAL A 171 0.50 -17.49 23.29
N PRO A 172 1.56 -17.10 24.01
CA PRO A 172 2.70 -17.98 24.25
C PRO A 172 2.29 -19.27 24.95
N ARG A 173 2.92 -20.40 24.61
CA ARG A 173 2.58 -21.70 25.21
C ARG A 173 2.66 -21.72 26.74
N ALA A 174 3.64 -21.04 27.33
CA ALA A 174 3.75 -20.97 28.79
C ALA A 174 2.58 -20.23 29.46
N GLU A 175 1.92 -19.31 28.74
CA GLU A 175 0.72 -18.63 29.24
C GLU A 175 -0.53 -19.50 29.09
N ILE A 176 -0.58 -20.37 28.06
CA ILE A 176 -1.66 -21.34 27.86
C ILE A 176 -1.60 -22.48 28.88
N ASP A 177 -0.40 -22.99 29.15
CA ASP A 177 -0.16 -24.08 30.10
C ASP A 177 -0.22 -23.60 31.58
N GLY A 178 -0.20 -22.29 31.82
CA GLY A 178 -0.26 -21.67 33.14
C GLY A 178 -1.68 -21.44 33.65
N ASP A 179 -1.83 -21.08 34.92
CA ASP A 179 -3.12 -20.80 35.52
C ASP A 179 -3.57 -19.34 35.25
N ILE A 180 -4.89 -19.12 35.19
CA ILE A 180 -5.45 -17.77 35.07
C ILE A 180 -5.05 -16.95 36.29
N GLY A 181 -4.25 -15.89 36.06
CA GLY A 181 -3.71 -15.02 37.11
C GLY A 181 -2.20 -15.11 37.25
N ASP A 182 -1.55 -16.06 36.56
CA ASP A 182 -0.09 -16.15 36.52
C ASP A 182 0.55 -14.96 35.79
N ASN A 183 1.66 -14.47 36.34
CA ASN A 183 2.34 -13.28 35.83
C ASN A 183 3.28 -13.60 34.66
N HIS A 184 2.77 -13.51 33.44
CA HIS A 184 3.52 -13.70 32.19
C HIS A 184 3.94 -12.37 31.53
N VAL A 185 4.54 -11.46 32.30
CA VAL A 185 4.81 -10.09 31.84
C VAL A 185 5.73 -10.04 30.62
N GLY A 186 5.19 -9.56 29.49
CA GLY A 186 5.95 -9.26 28.28
C GLY A 186 6.40 -10.47 27.47
N LEU A 187 5.89 -11.67 27.77
CA LEU A 187 6.27 -12.89 27.07
C LEU A 187 5.92 -12.82 25.57
N GLN A 188 4.70 -12.42 25.24
CA GLN A 188 4.26 -12.21 23.86
C GLN A 188 5.13 -11.20 23.11
N ALA A 189 5.53 -10.09 23.75
CA ALA A 189 6.39 -9.08 23.12
C ALA A 189 7.80 -9.60 22.80
N ARG A 190 8.35 -10.48 23.66
CA ARG A 190 9.64 -11.12 23.43
C ARG A 190 9.56 -12.14 22.29
N MET A 191 8.53 -12.97 22.28
CA MET A 191 8.25 -13.92 21.19
C MET A 191 8.13 -13.19 19.85
N MET A 192 7.30 -12.15 19.77
CA MET A 192 7.16 -11.34 18.55
C MET A 192 8.48 -10.70 18.12
N SER A 193 9.30 -10.21 19.05
CA SER A 193 10.60 -9.63 18.73
C SER A 193 11.57 -10.65 18.12
N GLN A 194 11.56 -11.88 18.61
CA GLN A 194 12.35 -12.98 18.07
C GLN A 194 11.84 -13.41 16.70
N ALA A 195 10.53 -13.59 16.55
CA ALA A 195 9.90 -13.98 15.31
C ALA A 195 10.16 -12.95 14.20
N MET A 196 9.93 -11.65 14.46
CA MET A 196 10.17 -10.60 13.46
C MET A 196 11.64 -10.56 12.99
N ARG A 197 12.59 -10.81 13.90
CA ARG A 197 14.02 -10.88 13.56
C ARG A 197 14.33 -12.04 12.62
N LYS A 198 13.69 -13.20 12.82
CA LYS A 198 13.88 -14.39 11.98
C LYS A 198 13.17 -14.24 10.63
N LEU A 199 11.88 -13.87 10.66
CA LEU A 199 11.02 -13.82 9.48
C LEU A 199 11.42 -12.71 8.49
N SER A 200 11.87 -11.54 8.97
CA SER A 200 12.12 -10.39 8.09
C SER A 200 13.14 -10.65 6.99
N ALA A 201 14.15 -11.49 7.24
CA ALA A 201 15.16 -11.85 6.24
C ALA A 201 14.56 -12.78 5.18
N SER A 202 13.86 -13.83 5.61
CA SER A 202 13.21 -14.79 4.74
C SER A 202 12.14 -14.14 3.86
N ILE A 203 11.24 -13.34 4.45
CA ILE A 203 10.22 -12.56 3.76
C ILE A 203 10.83 -11.74 2.62
N ASN A 204 11.94 -11.04 2.87
CA ASN A 204 12.57 -10.21 1.84
C ASN A 204 13.19 -11.03 0.69
N LYS A 205 13.76 -12.20 1.03
CA LYS A 205 14.39 -13.11 0.09
C LYS A 205 13.36 -13.79 -0.81
N THR A 206 12.25 -14.26 -0.24
CA THR A 206 11.22 -15.04 -0.92
C THR A 206 10.19 -14.18 -1.63
N LYS A 207 10.19 -12.87 -1.38
CA LYS A 207 9.19 -11.91 -1.88
C LYS A 207 7.77 -12.15 -1.35
N THR A 208 7.61 -13.02 -0.36
CA THR A 208 6.34 -13.23 0.36
C THR A 208 5.89 -11.93 1.02
N ILE A 209 4.60 -11.61 0.91
CA ILE A 209 3.94 -10.56 1.69
C ILE A 209 3.49 -11.18 3.00
N ALA A 210 3.81 -10.55 4.13
CA ALA A 210 3.34 -11.00 5.45
C ALA A 210 2.43 -9.95 6.07
N ILE A 211 1.14 -10.24 6.17
CA ILE A 211 0.12 -9.39 6.79
C ILE A 211 -0.11 -9.89 8.22
N PHE A 212 0.05 -9.00 9.20
CA PHE A 212 -0.32 -9.25 10.58
C PHE A 212 -1.55 -8.41 10.92
N ILE A 213 -2.65 -9.07 11.27
CA ILE A 213 -3.81 -8.40 11.83
C ILE A 213 -3.58 -8.17 13.31
N ASN A 214 -3.98 -7.01 13.81
CA ASN A 214 -3.83 -6.67 15.21
C ASN A 214 -5.04 -5.90 15.73
N GLN A 215 -5.25 -5.99 17.04
CA GLN A 215 -6.32 -5.28 17.72
C GLN A 215 -5.79 -4.01 18.39
N LEU A 216 -6.69 -3.09 18.68
CA LEU A 216 -6.37 -1.95 19.55
C LEU A 216 -6.53 -2.35 21.03
N ARG A 217 -5.66 -1.80 21.86
CA ARG A 217 -5.72 -1.82 23.32
C ARG A 217 -5.41 -0.42 23.83
N GLU A 218 -5.83 -0.09 25.03
CA GLU A 218 -5.50 1.17 25.67
C GLU A 218 -4.36 0.98 26.67
N LYS A 219 -3.38 1.90 26.65
CA LYS A 219 -2.33 1.94 27.65
C LYS A 219 -2.83 2.67 28.89
N VAL A 220 -2.97 1.95 29.99
CA VAL A 220 -3.35 2.51 31.29
C VAL A 220 -2.34 3.58 31.73
N GLY A 221 -2.84 4.71 32.24
CA GLY A 221 -2.02 5.78 32.82
C GLY A 221 -1.52 6.86 31.84
N VAL A 222 -2.00 6.88 30.59
CA VAL A 222 -1.71 7.95 29.63
C VAL A 222 -2.72 9.10 29.84
N MET A 223 -2.27 10.22 30.41
CA MET A 223 -3.09 11.43 30.61
C MET A 223 -3.06 12.43 29.43
N PHE A 224 -2.11 12.27 28.50
CA PHE A 224 -1.94 13.17 27.35
C PHE A 224 -1.52 12.38 26.10
N GLY A 225 -2.13 12.71 24.94
CA GLY A 225 -1.90 12.03 23.67
C GLY A 225 -2.87 10.86 23.41
N ASN A 226 -2.60 10.07 22.37
CA ASN A 226 -3.42 8.90 22.03
C ASN A 226 -3.04 7.70 22.95
N PRO A 227 -3.97 7.18 23.79
CA PRO A 227 -3.71 6.02 24.64
C PRO A 227 -3.67 4.68 23.89
N GLU A 228 -4.10 4.66 22.63
CA GLU A 228 -4.19 3.44 21.83
C GLU A 228 -2.80 2.84 21.52
N THR A 229 -2.70 1.52 21.68
CA THR A 229 -1.54 0.71 21.31
C THR A 229 -2.00 -0.61 20.69
N THR A 230 -1.04 -1.35 20.14
CA THR A 230 -1.26 -2.69 19.58
C THR A 230 -0.52 -3.74 20.44
N PRO A 231 -1.11 -4.92 20.66
CA PRO A 231 -0.47 -6.10 21.27
C PRO A 231 0.81 -6.56 20.55
N GLY A 232 1.58 -7.46 21.18
CA GLY A 232 2.83 -8.00 20.62
C GLY A 232 4.07 -7.11 20.76
N GLY A 233 3.99 -6.06 21.59
CA GLY A 233 5.10 -5.14 21.85
C GLY A 233 5.39 -4.18 20.69
N ARG A 234 6.64 -3.69 20.59
CA ARG A 234 7.01 -2.68 19.59
C ARG A 234 7.62 -3.25 18.31
N ALA A 235 8.00 -4.53 18.31
CA ALA A 235 8.75 -5.14 17.21
C ALA A 235 8.01 -5.00 15.88
N LEU A 236 6.76 -5.46 15.82
CA LEU A 236 5.95 -5.39 14.60
C LEU A 236 5.88 -3.95 14.06
N LYS A 237 5.63 -2.95 14.92
CA LYS A 237 5.62 -1.53 14.53
C LYS A 237 6.89 -1.08 13.82
N PHE A 238 8.07 -1.59 14.17
CA PHE A 238 9.35 -1.24 13.54
C PHE A 238 9.61 -2.01 12.25
N TYR A 239 9.34 -3.32 12.26
CA TYR A 239 9.57 -4.22 11.14
C TYR A 239 8.58 -4.00 10.00
N SER A 240 7.32 -3.67 10.28
CA SER A 240 6.32 -3.37 9.25
C SER A 240 6.78 -2.23 8.34
N SER A 241 6.71 -2.46 7.04
CA SER A 241 6.94 -1.43 6.02
C SER A 241 5.70 -0.58 5.80
N VAL A 242 4.53 -1.19 5.90
CA VAL A 242 3.23 -0.53 5.84
C VAL A 242 2.48 -0.81 7.12
N ARG A 243 1.80 0.20 7.67
CA ARG A 243 0.84 0.03 8.77
C ARG A 243 -0.47 0.71 8.38
N LEU A 244 -1.57 -0.03 8.49
CA LEU A 244 -2.92 0.42 8.15
C LEU A 244 -3.75 0.51 9.43
N ASP A 245 -4.34 1.67 9.68
CA ASP A 245 -5.33 1.91 10.74
C ASP A 245 -6.72 1.86 10.09
N VAL A 246 -7.46 0.78 10.35
CA VAL A 246 -8.76 0.49 9.76
C VAL A 246 -9.86 0.79 10.78
N ARG A 247 -10.72 1.75 10.46
CA ARG A 247 -11.85 2.17 11.32
C ARG A 247 -13.12 2.26 10.50
N GLY A 248 -14.21 1.66 10.98
CA GLY A 248 -15.51 1.75 10.33
C GLY A 248 -16.61 1.94 11.36
N ASN A 249 -17.31 3.08 11.29
CA ASN A 249 -18.31 3.47 12.29
C ASN A 249 -19.65 3.91 11.65
N THR A 250 -19.66 4.29 10.38
CA THR A 250 -20.89 4.75 9.71
C THR A 250 -21.58 3.56 9.05
N GLN A 251 -22.81 3.26 9.46
CA GLN A 251 -23.63 2.20 8.85
C GLN A 251 -24.21 2.68 7.51
N ILE A 252 -24.22 1.80 6.52
CA ILE A 252 -24.85 2.03 5.22
C ILE A 252 -26.23 1.38 5.26
N LYS A 253 -27.28 2.20 5.14
CA LYS A 253 -28.66 1.71 5.08
C LYS A 253 -29.04 1.35 3.64
N GLY A 254 -29.84 0.30 3.49
CA GLY A 254 -30.39 -0.07 2.20
C GLY A 254 -31.36 0.99 1.64
N THR A 255 -31.71 0.83 0.37
CA THR A 255 -32.72 1.64 -0.31
C THR A 255 -33.94 0.79 -0.67
N GLY A 256 -35.09 1.41 -0.94
CA GLY A 256 -36.32 0.69 -1.30
C GLY A 256 -36.80 -0.24 -0.18
N ASP A 257 -37.02 -1.51 -0.51
CA ASP A 257 -37.52 -2.54 0.41
C ASP A 257 -36.54 -2.87 1.56
N GLN A 258 -35.27 -2.46 1.44
CA GLN A 258 -34.21 -2.68 2.42
C GLN A 258 -33.89 -1.45 3.28
N LYS A 259 -34.73 -0.40 3.23
CA LYS A 259 -34.55 0.89 3.94
C LYS A 259 -34.18 0.77 5.43
N ASP A 260 -34.77 -0.21 6.11
CA ASP A 260 -34.59 -0.40 7.56
C ASP A 260 -33.47 -1.40 7.91
N SER A 261 -32.84 -2.00 6.88
CA SER A 261 -31.72 -2.92 7.04
C SER A 261 -30.38 -2.23 6.88
N ASN A 262 -29.41 -2.64 7.71
CA ASN A 262 -28.03 -2.23 7.57
C ASN A 262 -27.33 -3.18 6.59
N ILE A 263 -26.91 -2.67 5.44
CA ILE A 263 -26.34 -3.47 4.34
C ILE A 263 -24.82 -3.38 4.25
N GLY A 264 -24.19 -2.49 5.03
CA GLY A 264 -22.74 -2.34 5.03
C GLY A 264 -22.25 -1.27 5.98
N LYS A 265 -20.98 -0.90 5.84
CA LYS A 265 -20.36 0.17 6.63
C LYS A 265 -19.34 0.95 5.81
N GLU A 266 -19.29 2.25 6.01
CA GLU A 266 -18.18 3.06 5.54
C GLU A 266 -16.96 2.81 6.44
N THR A 267 -15.83 2.54 5.81
CA THR A 267 -14.57 2.20 6.46
C THR A 267 -13.46 3.12 5.95
N LYS A 268 -12.75 3.73 6.87
CA LYS A 268 -11.60 4.59 6.63
C LYS A 268 -10.33 3.79 6.93
N ILE A 269 -9.47 3.65 5.93
CA ILE A 269 -8.18 2.96 6.03
C ILE A 269 -7.07 3.99 5.91
N LYS A 270 -6.40 4.30 7.02
CA LYS A 270 -5.31 5.28 7.05
C LYS A 270 -3.95 4.60 7.00
N VAL A 271 -3.09 5.02 6.08
CA VAL A 271 -1.71 4.54 5.96
C VAL A 271 -0.84 5.26 7.00
N VAL A 272 -0.79 4.77 8.23
CA VAL A 272 -0.06 5.45 9.33
C VAL A 272 1.46 5.27 9.26
N LYS A 273 1.93 4.30 8.48
CA LYS A 273 3.34 4.10 8.18
C LYS A 273 3.48 3.59 6.75
N ASN A 274 4.42 4.14 6.01
CA ASN A 274 4.77 3.69 4.67
C ASN A 274 6.27 3.90 4.45
N LYS A 275 6.99 2.83 4.10
CA LYS A 275 8.43 2.84 3.79
C LYS A 275 8.72 2.80 2.28
N VAL A 276 7.69 2.71 1.45
CA VAL A 276 7.83 2.56 -0.02
C VAL A 276 7.26 3.75 -0.79
N ALA A 277 6.38 4.53 -0.16
CA ALA A 277 5.83 5.78 -0.68
C ALA A 277 5.47 6.73 0.48
N PRO A 278 5.03 7.98 0.23
CA PRO A 278 4.63 8.89 1.28
C PRO A 278 3.51 8.33 2.19
N PRO A 279 3.64 8.42 3.53
CA PRO A 279 2.62 7.97 4.47
C PRO A 279 1.46 8.97 4.63
N PHE A 280 0.49 8.62 5.46
CA PHE A 280 -0.64 9.40 5.96
C PHE A 280 -1.79 9.68 4.99
N LYS A 281 -1.71 9.16 3.76
CA LYS A 281 -2.87 9.05 2.89
C LYS A 281 -3.94 8.15 3.50
N THR A 282 -5.17 8.37 3.09
CA THR A 282 -6.35 7.66 3.56
C THR A 282 -7.13 7.14 2.37
N ALA A 283 -7.59 5.90 2.45
CA ALA A 283 -8.61 5.33 1.57
C ALA A 283 -9.95 5.30 2.32
N GLU A 284 -11.01 5.70 1.63
CA GLU A 284 -12.38 5.63 2.15
C GLU A 284 -13.14 4.65 1.29
N VAL A 285 -13.55 3.53 1.90
CA VAL A 285 -14.16 2.40 1.22
C VAL A 285 -15.49 2.04 1.87
N GLU A 286 -16.36 1.41 1.11
CA GLU A 286 -17.60 0.84 1.63
C GLU A 286 -17.42 -0.68 1.73
N ILE A 287 -17.65 -1.23 2.91
CA ILE A 287 -17.67 -2.69 3.13
C ILE A 287 -19.12 -3.14 3.19
N MET A 288 -19.59 -3.79 2.15
CA MET A 288 -20.91 -4.39 2.04
C MET A 288 -20.93 -5.75 2.71
N TYR A 289 -21.95 -6.05 3.50
CA TYR A 289 -22.04 -7.34 4.18
C TYR A 289 -22.28 -8.46 3.17
N GLY A 290 -21.51 -9.55 3.29
CA GLY A 290 -21.55 -10.67 2.34
C GLY A 290 -20.76 -10.46 1.04
N GLU A 291 -20.41 -9.24 0.67
CA GLU A 291 -19.69 -8.96 -0.61
C GLU A 291 -18.27 -8.41 -0.39
N GLY A 292 -18.01 -7.76 0.75
CA GLY A 292 -16.71 -7.15 1.04
C GLY A 292 -16.60 -5.71 0.52
N ILE A 293 -15.41 -5.31 0.05
CA ILE A 293 -15.17 -3.93 -0.40
C ILE A 293 -15.87 -3.69 -1.75
N SER A 294 -16.72 -2.64 -1.81
CA SER A 294 -17.45 -2.28 -3.02
C SER A 294 -16.53 -1.62 -4.05
N ARG A 295 -16.09 -2.39 -5.06
CA ARG A 295 -15.25 -1.88 -6.16
C ARG A 295 -15.94 -0.78 -6.97
N THR A 296 -17.24 -0.93 -7.23
CA THR A 296 -18.05 0.08 -7.95
C THR A 296 -18.25 1.34 -7.12
N GLY A 297 -18.47 1.20 -5.82
CA GLY A 297 -18.57 2.33 -4.90
C GLY A 297 -17.29 3.15 -4.82
N GLU A 298 -16.13 2.47 -4.72
CA GLU A 298 -14.82 3.12 -4.77
C GLU A 298 -14.60 3.88 -6.08
N LEU A 299 -14.85 3.21 -7.21
CA LEU A 299 -14.60 3.78 -8.53
C LEU A 299 -15.46 5.01 -8.77
N ILE A 300 -16.75 4.97 -8.44
CA ILE A 300 -17.65 6.13 -8.60
C ILE A 300 -17.15 7.32 -7.80
N LYS A 301 -16.77 7.11 -6.54
CA LYS A 301 -16.29 8.18 -5.68
C LYS A 301 -15.02 8.81 -6.25
N ILE A 302 -14.01 7.99 -6.56
CA ILE A 302 -12.73 8.47 -7.07
C ILE A 302 -12.90 9.15 -8.44
N ALA A 303 -13.66 8.54 -9.35
CA ALA A 303 -13.88 9.11 -10.68
C ALA A 303 -14.72 10.39 -10.65
N SER A 304 -15.62 10.54 -9.67
CA SER A 304 -16.36 11.79 -9.46
C SER A 304 -15.44 12.89 -8.91
N ASP A 305 -14.55 12.56 -7.97
CA ASP A 305 -13.58 13.50 -7.40
C ASP A 305 -12.55 13.96 -8.46
N LEU A 306 -12.27 13.12 -9.46
CA LEU A 306 -11.40 13.42 -10.61
C LEU A 306 -12.12 14.05 -11.80
N ASP A 307 -13.41 14.38 -11.67
CA ASP A 307 -14.20 14.97 -12.75
C ASP A 307 -14.35 14.08 -14.01
N ILE A 308 -14.03 12.78 -13.91
CA ILE A 308 -14.22 11.77 -14.97
C ILE A 308 -15.69 11.39 -15.07
N ILE A 309 -16.35 11.16 -13.93
CA ILE A 309 -17.81 11.04 -13.84
C ILE A 309 -18.36 12.39 -13.41
N LYS A 310 -19.25 12.96 -14.22
CA LYS A 310 -19.88 14.25 -13.93
C LYS A 310 -21.09 14.05 -13.02
N LYS A 311 -21.15 14.84 -11.95
CA LYS A 311 -22.26 14.84 -10.98
C LYS A 311 -23.07 16.13 -11.09
N ALA A 312 -24.31 16.02 -11.56
CA ALA A 312 -25.27 17.11 -11.64
C ALA A 312 -26.40 16.88 -10.62
N GLY A 313 -26.25 17.46 -9.42
CA GLY A 313 -27.16 17.22 -8.31
C GLY A 313 -27.13 15.75 -7.86
N ALA A 314 -28.23 15.03 -8.06
CA ALA A 314 -28.33 13.60 -7.77
C ALA A 314 -27.97 12.70 -8.98
N TRP A 315 -27.75 13.26 -10.17
CA TRP A 315 -27.46 12.48 -11.38
C TRP A 315 -25.96 12.32 -11.59
N PHE A 316 -25.55 11.10 -11.94
CA PHE A 316 -24.21 10.77 -12.40
C PHE A 316 -24.23 10.58 -13.92
N SER A 317 -23.22 11.07 -14.61
CA SER A 317 -23.09 10.97 -16.06
C SER A 317 -21.65 10.70 -16.48
N TYR A 318 -21.47 9.88 -17.50
CA TYR A 318 -20.18 9.54 -18.08
C TYR A 318 -20.23 9.77 -19.59
N ASN A 319 -19.27 10.51 -20.16
CA ASN A 319 -19.25 10.90 -21.57
C ASN A 319 -20.58 11.48 -22.11
N GLY A 320 -21.31 12.22 -21.27
CA GLY A 320 -22.62 12.80 -21.61
C GLY A 320 -23.82 11.86 -21.44
N GLU A 321 -23.61 10.57 -21.23
CA GLU A 321 -24.67 9.60 -20.95
C GLU A 321 -24.98 9.53 -19.45
N LYS A 322 -26.27 9.43 -19.09
CA LYS A 322 -26.69 9.32 -17.69
C LYS A 322 -26.55 7.89 -17.20
N ILE A 323 -25.60 7.64 -16.31
CA ILE A 323 -25.33 6.31 -15.73
C ILE A 323 -26.21 5.98 -14.52
N GLY A 324 -26.81 6.99 -13.86
CA GLY A 324 -27.75 6.73 -12.78
C GLY A 324 -28.14 7.94 -11.94
N GLN A 325 -29.29 7.86 -11.27
CA GLN A 325 -29.73 8.81 -10.26
C GLN A 325 -29.41 8.27 -8.86
N GLY A 326 -28.50 8.91 -8.15
CA GLY A 326 -28.00 8.46 -6.85
C GLY A 326 -26.87 7.43 -6.96
N SER A 327 -26.09 7.31 -5.87
CA SER A 327 -24.89 6.46 -5.83
C SER A 327 -25.22 4.98 -6.10
N GLU A 328 -26.29 4.46 -5.51
CA GLU A 328 -26.68 3.05 -5.65
C GLU A 328 -27.04 2.65 -7.09
N ASN A 329 -27.78 3.51 -7.81
CA ASN A 329 -28.12 3.22 -9.20
C ASN A 329 -26.89 3.30 -10.11
N ALA A 330 -25.97 4.23 -9.85
CA ALA A 330 -24.70 4.30 -10.59
C ALA A 330 -23.82 3.07 -10.32
N LYS A 331 -23.78 2.57 -9.06
CA LYS A 331 -23.07 1.32 -8.72
C LYS A 331 -23.62 0.14 -9.48
N LYS A 332 -24.95 0.03 -9.54
CA LYS A 332 -25.64 -1.03 -10.28
C LYS A 332 -25.33 -0.96 -11.78
N TYR A 333 -25.39 0.23 -12.37
CA TYR A 333 -25.06 0.42 -13.79
C TYR A 333 -23.64 -0.04 -14.12
N LEU A 334 -22.64 0.33 -13.30
CA LEU A 334 -21.26 -0.11 -13.51
C LEU A 334 -21.05 -1.62 -13.27
N ALA A 335 -21.85 -2.22 -12.38
CA ALA A 335 -21.83 -3.67 -12.20
C ALA A 335 -22.42 -4.41 -13.41
N ASP A 336 -23.45 -3.82 -14.05
CA ASP A 336 -24.12 -4.37 -15.23
C ASP A 336 -23.33 -4.13 -16.54
N HIS A 337 -22.39 -3.17 -16.55
CA HIS A 337 -21.56 -2.79 -17.72
C HIS A 337 -20.05 -2.85 -17.40
N PRO A 338 -19.45 -4.05 -17.35
CA PRO A 338 -18.03 -4.25 -17.01
C PRO A 338 -17.06 -3.49 -17.93
N GLU A 339 -17.41 -3.32 -19.21
CA GLU A 339 -16.62 -2.59 -20.19
C GLU A 339 -16.45 -1.10 -19.83
N ILE A 340 -17.51 -0.47 -19.33
CA ILE A 340 -17.47 0.93 -18.87
C ILE A 340 -16.72 1.02 -17.55
N PHE A 341 -16.93 0.04 -16.65
CA PHE A 341 -16.19 -0.05 -15.40
C PHE A 341 -14.68 -0.10 -15.66
N ASP A 342 -14.23 -0.98 -16.55
CA ASP A 342 -12.80 -1.18 -16.86
C ASP A 342 -12.21 0.06 -17.55
N GLU A 343 -12.96 0.72 -18.43
CA GLU A 343 -12.53 1.99 -19.06
C GLU A 343 -12.29 3.09 -18.02
N ILE A 344 -13.24 3.27 -17.08
CA ILE A 344 -13.12 4.29 -16.03
C ILE A 344 -12.00 3.91 -15.04
N ASP A 345 -11.89 2.64 -14.63
CA ASP A 345 -10.82 2.14 -13.76
C ASP A 345 -9.45 2.39 -14.41
N HIS A 346 -9.30 2.15 -15.71
CA HIS A 346 -8.08 2.45 -16.44
C HIS A 346 -7.71 3.93 -16.39
N LYS A 347 -8.65 4.84 -16.72
CA LYS A 347 -8.43 6.29 -16.67
C LYS A 347 -8.00 6.76 -15.28
N VAL A 348 -8.62 6.23 -14.22
CA VAL A 348 -8.26 6.54 -12.83
C VAL A 348 -6.85 6.03 -12.51
N ARG A 349 -6.51 4.79 -12.88
CA ARG A 349 -5.17 4.22 -12.64
C ARG A 349 -4.07 4.99 -13.38
N VAL A 350 -4.32 5.42 -14.61
CA VAL A 350 -3.42 6.27 -15.39
C VAL A 350 -3.21 7.61 -14.70
N HIS A 351 -4.29 8.28 -14.26
CA HIS A 351 -4.19 9.56 -13.56
C HIS A 351 -3.29 9.49 -12.31
N TYR A 352 -3.38 8.39 -11.54
CA TYR A 352 -2.54 8.17 -10.36
C TYR A 352 -1.17 7.53 -10.65
N GLY A 353 -0.82 7.30 -11.92
CA GLY A 353 0.46 6.71 -12.32
C GLY A 353 0.64 5.26 -11.88
N LEU A 354 -0.47 4.52 -11.69
CA LEU A 354 -0.46 3.10 -11.34
C LEU A 354 -0.23 2.20 -12.56
N VAL A 355 -0.58 2.69 -13.75
CA VAL A 355 -0.37 2.06 -15.05
C VAL A 355 0.32 3.08 -15.97
N GLU A 356 1.21 2.61 -16.84
CA GLU A 356 1.86 3.46 -17.83
C GLU A 356 0.90 3.71 -19.00
N GLU A 357 0.77 4.96 -19.45
CA GLU A 357 -0.04 5.31 -20.63
C GLU A 357 0.46 4.55 -21.86
N THR A 358 -0.46 3.93 -22.58
CA THR A 358 -0.17 3.31 -23.88
C THR A 358 0.20 4.39 -24.91
N GLU A 359 0.98 4.03 -25.94
CA GLU A 359 1.39 4.98 -26.98
C GLU A 359 0.19 5.59 -27.73
N ASP A 360 -0.91 4.85 -27.87
CA ASP A 360 -2.17 5.30 -28.47
C ASP A 360 -2.91 6.35 -27.60
N GLU A 361 -2.83 6.23 -26.28
CA GLU A 361 -3.46 7.18 -25.35
C GLU A 361 -2.68 8.50 -25.24
N LYS A 362 -1.35 8.44 -25.37
CA LYS A 362 -0.53 9.66 -25.50
C LYS A 362 -0.89 10.43 -26.77
N ALA A 363 -1.13 9.73 -27.87
CA ALA A 363 -1.58 10.34 -29.13
C ALA A 363 -2.97 10.97 -29.01
N ALA A 364 -3.91 10.33 -28.30
CA ALA A 364 -5.25 10.86 -28.06
C ALA A 364 -5.24 12.14 -27.20
N LYS A 365 -4.46 12.21 -26.11
CA LYS A 365 -4.31 13.43 -25.30
C LYS A 365 -3.70 14.59 -26.07
N LEU A 366 -2.68 14.32 -26.90
CA LEU A 366 -2.09 15.32 -27.79
C LEU A 366 -3.11 15.87 -28.80
N SER A 367 -4.07 15.05 -29.24
CA SER A 367 -5.16 15.48 -30.13
C SER A 367 -6.25 16.28 -29.43
N GLU A 368 -6.62 15.94 -28.19
CA GLU A 368 -7.58 16.70 -27.38
C GLU A 368 -7.02 18.07 -26.94
N GLU A 369 -5.76 18.15 -26.50
CA GLU A 369 -5.11 19.45 -26.20
C GLU A 369 -4.99 20.34 -27.43
N SER A 370 -4.79 19.75 -28.62
CA SER A 370 -4.77 20.48 -29.90
C SER A 370 -6.16 20.98 -30.31
N ALA A 371 -7.23 20.23 -30.00
CA ALA A 371 -8.61 20.62 -30.30
C ALA A 371 -9.11 21.76 -29.39
N VAL A 372 -8.77 21.72 -28.09
CA VAL A 372 -9.10 22.77 -27.12
C VAL A 372 -8.34 24.07 -27.40
N THR A 373 -7.15 24.00 -27.99
CA THR A 373 -6.43 25.20 -28.44
C THR A 373 -7.02 25.80 -29.72
N THR A 374 -7.59 25.01 -30.63
CA THR A 374 -8.30 25.55 -31.80
C THR A 374 -9.64 26.21 -31.47
N GLU A 375 -10.43 25.66 -30.54
CA GLU A 375 -11.73 26.27 -30.17
C GLU A 375 -11.57 27.64 -29.47
N ASN A 376 -10.46 27.87 -28.74
CA ASN A 376 -10.20 29.16 -28.08
C ASN A 376 -9.63 30.24 -29.02
N VAL A 377 -9.23 29.90 -30.25
CA VAL A 377 -8.68 30.87 -31.21
C VAL A 377 -9.77 31.50 -32.07
N ASP A 378 -10.87 30.80 -32.32
CA ASP A 378 -11.98 31.29 -33.17
C ASP A 378 -12.90 32.32 -32.47
N GLU A 379 -12.79 32.52 -31.14
CA GLU A 379 -13.56 33.53 -30.40
C GLU A 379 -12.90 34.92 -30.31
N VAL A 380 -11.70 35.11 -30.89
CA VAL A 380 -10.97 36.41 -30.83
C VAL A 380 -10.66 36.96 -32.23
N ILE A 381 -11.69 37.18 -33.04
CA ILE A 381 -11.59 38.10 -34.19
C ILE A 381 -12.85 38.98 -34.22
N LEU A 382 -12.79 40.12 -33.54
CA LEU A 382 -13.71 41.25 -33.72
C LEU A 382 -12.92 42.57 -33.67
N ASP A 383 -12.79 43.15 -34.85
CA ASP A 383 -12.80 44.57 -35.22
C ASP A 383 -11.90 45.56 -34.46
N LEU A 384 -10.80 45.93 -35.12
CA LEU A 384 -10.09 47.20 -34.91
C LEU A 384 -9.82 47.83 -36.28
N ASP A 385 -10.84 48.45 -36.86
CA ASP A 385 -10.68 49.48 -37.89
C ASP A 385 -11.00 50.86 -37.29
N ASP A 386 -10.11 51.78 -37.66
CA ASP A 386 -10.27 53.23 -37.80
C ASP A 386 -9.76 54.21 -36.72
N ALA A 387 -8.76 54.97 -37.20
CA ALA A 387 -8.52 56.40 -37.05
C ALA A 387 -7.82 56.91 -35.77
N ILE A 388 -6.50 57.12 -35.88
CA ILE A 388 -5.86 58.36 -35.39
C ILE A 388 -4.85 58.85 -36.44
N GLU A 389 -5.21 59.95 -37.09
CA GLU A 389 -4.36 60.77 -37.96
C GLU A 389 -3.18 61.39 -37.16
N ILE A 390 -2.02 61.49 -37.82
CA ILE A 390 -0.87 62.24 -37.33
C ILE A 390 -0.64 63.38 -38.33
N GLU A 391 -0.91 64.64 -37.93
CA GLU A 391 -0.29 65.81 -38.55
C GLU A 391 0.06 66.89 -37.50
N GLU A 392 1.31 67.36 -37.67
CA GLU A 392 2.14 68.42 -37.02
C GLU A 392 2.47 68.38 -35.51
#